data_AF-A0A7J6QXN4-F1
#
_entry.id   AF-A0A7J6QXN4-F1
#
_cell.length_a   1.000
_cell.length_b   1.000
_cell.length_c   1.000
_cell.angle_alpha   90.00
_cell.angle_beta   90.00
_cell.angle_gamma   90.00
#
_symmetry.space_group_name_H-M   'P 1'
#
loop_
_entity.id
_entity.type
_entity.pdbx_description
1 polymer ?
#
loop_
_entity_poly.entity_id
_entity_poly.type
_entity_poly.pdbx_seq_one_letter_code
_entity_poly.pdbx_strand_id
1 'polypeptide(L)'
;VIEDAHRSKIRKPMTERWICSVFRQAIDAVAHCHAHGLIHKDIKAENILLMNRAPATAGKRKKIYEMDPHVVLIDFGLAELFDPSRAFQSKVVAGTPYTMAPEVWASAQNRSKTFGLKCDVYSLGCVLFHILTGK
;
A
#
# COMPACT_ATOMS: atom_id res chain seq x y z
N VAL A 1 8.54 -2.15 -7.86
CA VAL A 1 7.28 -2.19 -7.08
C VAL A 1 6.95 -3.63 -6.67
N ILE A 2 6.01 -3.87 -5.74
CA ILE A 2 5.57 -5.24 -5.39
C ILE A 2 5.21 -6.06 -6.64
N GLU A 3 4.53 -5.42 -7.58
CA GLU A 3 4.16 -5.97 -8.87
C GLU A 3 5.35 -6.57 -9.67
N ASP A 4 6.54 -5.97 -9.59
CA ASP A 4 7.74 -6.47 -10.28
C ASP A 4 8.30 -7.75 -9.64
N ALA A 5 8.06 -7.94 -8.33
CA ALA A 5 8.47 -9.15 -7.65
C ALA A 5 7.70 -10.37 -8.19
N HIS A 6 6.42 -10.18 -8.55
CA HIS A 6 5.59 -11.23 -9.13
C HIS A 6 5.94 -11.53 -10.60
N ARG A 7 6.35 -10.52 -11.38
CA ARG A 7 6.73 -10.68 -12.80
C ARG A 7 8.06 -11.38 -13.06
N SER A 8 8.92 -11.58 -12.05
CA SER A 8 10.21 -12.27 -12.26
C SER A 8 9.99 -13.77 -12.55
N LYS A 9 10.43 -14.24 -13.73
CA LYS A 9 10.24 -15.62 -14.27
C LYS A 9 10.87 -16.77 -13.45
N ILE A 10 11.17 -16.61 -12.16
CA ILE A 10 11.75 -17.66 -11.32
C ILE A 10 10.81 -17.98 -10.15
N ARG A 11 10.26 -19.20 -10.24
CA ARG A 11 9.22 -19.85 -9.42
C ARG A 11 9.63 -20.13 -7.96
N LYS A 12 10.27 -19.18 -7.27
CA LYS A 12 10.40 -19.29 -5.81
C LYS A 12 9.30 -18.43 -5.18
N PRO A 13 8.25 -19.04 -4.59
CA PRO A 13 7.21 -18.28 -3.93
C PRO A 13 7.83 -17.41 -2.83
N MET A 14 7.34 -16.18 -2.73
CA MET A 14 7.70 -15.30 -1.62
C MET A 14 7.20 -15.98 -0.34
N THR A 15 8.10 -16.21 0.61
CA THR A 15 7.70 -16.90 1.86
C THR A 15 6.73 -16.03 2.64
N GLU A 16 5.78 -16.64 3.36
CA GLU A 16 4.85 -15.92 4.23
C GLU A 16 5.59 -14.99 5.21
N ARG A 17 6.71 -15.45 5.77
CA ARG A 17 7.56 -14.63 6.64
C ARG A 17 8.03 -13.34 5.95
N TRP A 18 8.46 -13.44 4.69
CA TRP A 18 8.90 -12.28 3.91
C TRP A 18 7.72 -11.35 3.60
N ILE A 19 6.57 -11.92 3.21
CA ILE A 19 5.34 -11.16 2.95
C ILE A 19 4.88 -10.41 4.19
N CYS A 20 4.87 -11.05 5.36
CA CYS A 20 4.58 -10.41 6.64
C CYS A 20 5.53 -9.26 6.95
N SER A 21 6.83 -9.40 6.65
CA SER A 21 7.82 -8.33 6.86
C SER A 21 7.55 -7.10 5.97
N VAL A 22 7.16 -7.32 4.71
CA VAL A 22 6.72 -6.24 3.81
C VAL A 22 5.44 -5.60 4.29
N PHE A 23 4.43 -6.43 4.56
CA PHE A 23 3.09 -5.94 4.87
C PHE A 23 3.07 -5.17 6.19
N ARG A 24 3.84 -5.61 7.19
CA ARG A 24 4.03 -4.87 8.44
C ARG A 24 4.58 -3.46 8.18
N GLN A 25 5.61 -3.32 7.37
CA GLN A 25 6.17 -2.00 7.04
C GLN A 25 5.17 -1.12 6.26
N ALA A 26 4.36 -1.71 5.38
CA ALA A 26 3.30 -0.97 4.68
C ALA A 26 2.21 -0.48 5.64
N ILE A 27 1.78 -1.31 6.60
CA ILE A 27 0.86 -0.90 7.67
C ILE A 27 1.48 0.21 8.51
N ASP A 28 2.74 0.06 8.94
CA ASP A 28 3.44 1.06 9.75
C ASP A 28 3.51 2.42 9.02
N ALA A 29 3.77 2.41 7.70
CA ALA A 29 3.79 3.62 6.88
C ALA A 29 2.42 4.31 6.80
N VAL A 30 1.34 3.55 6.56
CA VAL A 30 -0.03 4.08 6.53
C VAL A 30 -0.47 4.58 7.90
N ALA A 31 -0.20 3.82 8.96
CA ALA A 31 -0.49 4.23 10.33
C ALA A 31 0.25 5.51 10.71
N HIS A 32 1.51 5.65 10.28
CA HIS A 32 2.27 6.89 10.45
C HIS A 32 1.62 8.07 9.72
N CYS A 33 1.17 7.90 8.47
CA CYS A 33 0.44 8.94 7.75
C CYS A 33 -0.83 9.37 8.50
N HIS A 34 -1.65 8.40 8.92
CA HIS A 34 -2.89 8.65 9.64
C HIS A 34 -2.66 9.39 10.96
N ALA A 35 -1.62 9.02 11.71
CA ALA A 35 -1.26 9.69 12.97
C ALA A 35 -0.81 11.15 12.76
N HIS A 36 -0.34 11.51 11.56
CA HIS A 36 0.11 12.86 11.21
C HIS A 36 -0.92 13.63 10.37
N GLY A 37 -2.18 13.20 10.37
CA GLY A 37 -3.24 13.95 9.69
C GLY A 37 -3.19 13.82 8.16
N LEU A 38 -2.75 12.69 7.64
CA LEU A 38 -2.69 12.44 6.20
C LEU A 38 -3.37 11.11 5.83
N ILE A 39 -4.36 11.16 4.94
CA ILE A 39 -4.95 9.96 4.31
C ILE A 39 -4.39 9.80 2.89
N HIS A 40 -4.06 8.58 2.48
CA HIS A 40 -3.40 8.33 1.19
C HIS A 40 -4.37 8.24 0.01
N LYS A 41 -5.51 7.53 0.19
CA LYS A 41 -6.59 7.30 -0.79
C LYS A 41 -6.24 6.50 -2.05
N ASP A 42 -4.96 6.29 -2.35
CA ASP A 42 -4.52 5.46 -3.49
C ASP A 42 -3.49 4.38 -3.11
N ILE A 43 -3.78 3.58 -2.08
CA ILE A 43 -2.95 2.43 -1.71
C ILE A 43 -3.15 1.29 -2.71
N LYS A 44 -2.04 0.85 -3.33
CA LYS A 44 -1.97 -0.26 -4.29
C LYS A 44 -0.53 -0.79 -4.39
N ALA A 45 -0.34 -1.95 -5.01
CA ALA A 45 0.95 -2.64 -5.06
C ALA A 45 2.04 -1.81 -5.81
N GLU A 46 1.61 -0.99 -6.76
CA GLU A 46 2.42 -0.06 -7.54
C GLU A 46 2.93 1.13 -6.71
N ASN A 47 2.21 1.49 -5.66
CA ASN A 47 2.58 2.60 -4.77
C ASN A 47 3.38 2.11 -3.54
N ILE A 48 3.73 0.83 -3.50
CA ILE A 48 4.56 0.23 -2.45
C ILE A 48 5.87 -0.24 -3.08
N LEU A 49 6.94 0.54 -2.87
CA LEU A 49 8.27 0.24 -3.37
C LEU A 49 8.99 -0.73 -2.44
N LEU A 50 9.72 -1.65 -3.07
CA LEU A 50 10.68 -2.53 -2.43
C LEU A 50 12.07 -2.05 -2.84
N MET A 51 12.83 -1.54 -1.89
CA MET A 51 14.17 -1.00 -2.12
C MET A 51 15.23 -2.06 -1.88
N ASN A 52 16.16 -2.18 -2.83
CA ASN A 52 17.34 -3.03 -2.65
C ASN A 52 18.43 -2.24 -1.92
N ARG A 53 18.73 -2.63 -0.68
CA ARG A 53 19.79 -2.02 0.14
C ARG A 53 21.17 -2.68 -0.06
N ALA A 54 21.33 -3.63 -0.98
CA ALA A 54 22.63 -4.25 -1.24
C ALA A 54 23.60 -3.20 -1.84
N PRO A 55 24.85 -3.13 -1.33
CA PRO A 55 25.89 -2.33 -1.97
C PRO A 55 26.02 -2.71 -3.45
N ALA A 56 26.11 -1.70 -4.33
CA ALA A 56 26.26 -1.91 -5.77
C ALA A 56 27.50 -2.73 -6.16
N THR A 57 28.44 -2.90 -5.23
CA THR A 57 29.71 -3.63 -5.37
C THR A 57 29.59 -5.14 -5.17
N ALA A 58 28.44 -5.67 -4.74
CA ALA A 58 28.26 -7.08 -4.44
C ALA A 58 27.82 -7.90 -5.66
N GLY A 59 28.77 -8.31 -6.52
CA GLY A 59 28.61 -9.41 -7.50
C GLY A 59 27.23 -9.54 -8.20
N LYS A 60 26.73 -10.77 -8.38
CA LYS A 60 25.36 -11.01 -8.88
C LYS A 60 24.36 -10.33 -7.92
N ARG A 61 23.54 -9.41 -8.44
CA ARG A 61 22.43 -8.78 -7.69
C ARG A 61 21.55 -9.88 -7.08
N LYS A 62 21.53 -9.96 -5.74
CA LYS A 62 20.54 -10.76 -5.01
C LYS A 62 19.15 -10.34 -5.43
N LYS A 63 18.24 -11.30 -5.55
CA LYS A 63 16.86 -10.98 -5.88
C LYS A 63 16.18 -10.34 -4.68
N ILE A 64 15.18 -9.51 -4.92
CA ILE A 64 14.57 -8.69 -3.87
C ILE A 64 13.93 -9.53 -2.74
N TYR A 65 13.43 -10.73 -3.08
CA TYR A 65 12.86 -11.69 -2.15
C TYR A 65 13.89 -12.57 -1.41
N GLU A 66 15.19 -12.39 -1.69
CA GLU A 66 16.30 -13.08 -1.02
C GLU A 66 16.97 -12.19 0.04
N MET A 67 16.41 -11.01 0.27
CA MET A 67 16.93 -9.98 1.16
C MET A 67 15.86 -9.49 2.13
N ASP A 68 16.29 -8.89 3.23
CA ASP A 68 15.39 -8.17 4.11
C ASP A 68 14.74 -7.01 3.35
N PRO A 69 13.39 -6.94 3.30
CA PRO A 69 12.72 -5.93 2.53
C PRO A 69 12.85 -4.57 3.20
N HIS A 70 13.09 -3.54 2.40
CA HIS A 70 12.86 -2.16 2.80
C HIS A 70 11.70 -1.59 1.99
N VAL A 71 10.60 -1.30 2.68
CA VAL A 71 9.36 -0.83 2.06
C VAL A 71 9.25 0.68 2.14
N VAL A 72 8.85 1.31 1.04
CA VAL A 72 8.58 2.75 0.97
C VAL A 72 7.23 2.96 0.32
N LEU A 73 6.33 3.65 1.02
CA LEU A 73 5.06 4.12 0.47
C LEU A 73 5.30 5.39 -0.34
N ILE A 74 4.76 5.44 -1.56
CA ILE A 74 4.96 6.54 -2.51
C ILE A 74 3.64 7.01 -3.11
N ASP A 75 3.72 8.10 -3.89
CA ASP A 75 2.61 8.68 -4.66
C ASP A 75 1.44 9.21 -3.81
N PHE A 76 1.69 10.36 -3.18
CA PHE A 76 0.70 11.11 -2.41
C PHE A 76 -0.11 12.09 -3.28
N GLY A 77 -0.16 11.90 -4.60
CA GLY A 77 -0.83 12.83 -5.52
C GLY A 77 -2.34 12.96 -5.28
N LEU A 78 -2.95 11.94 -4.65
CA LEU A 78 -4.35 11.91 -4.26
C LEU A 78 -4.56 12.07 -2.76
N ALA A 79 -3.50 12.29 -1.97
CA ALA A 79 -3.60 12.36 -0.53
C ALA A 79 -4.41 13.58 -0.05
N GLU A 80 -4.93 13.50 1.17
CA GLU A 80 -5.70 14.59 1.78
C GLU A 80 -5.24 14.82 3.22
N LEU A 81 -5.01 16.10 3.55
CA LEU A 81 -4.63 16.54 4.89
C LEU A 81 -5.87 16.75 5.76
N PHE A 82 -5.74 16.42 7.03
CA PHE A 82 -6.77 16.62 8.04
C PHE A 82 -6.16 16.90 9.41
N ASP A 83 -6.98 17.42 10.33
CA ASP A 83 -6.60 17.61 11.73
C ASP A 83 -6.71 16.27 12.48
N PRO A 84 -5.59 15.64 12.91
CA PRO A 84 -5.62 14.35 13.58
C PRO A 84 -6.27 14.40 14.97
N SER A 85 -6.52 15.59 15.52
CA SER A 85 -7.26 15.75 16.78
C SER A 85 -8.78 15.63 16.61
N ARG A 86 -9.29 15.55 15.38
CA ARG A 86 -10.71 15.48 15.05
C ARG A 86 -11.06 14.20 14.29
N ALA A 87 -12.32 13.80 14.38
CA ALA A 87 -12.84 12.73 13.53
C ALA A 87 -12.77 13.17 12.06
N PHE A 88 -12.07 12.40 11.24
CA PHE A 88 -11.93 12.69 9.81
C PHE A 88 -13.00 11.97 8.97
N GLN A 89 -13.57 12.70 8.03
CA GLN A 89 -14.49 12.21 7.00
C GLN A 89 -14.23 12.99 5.71
N SER A 90 -14.02 12.29 4.60
CA SER A 90 -13.87 12.88 3.27
C SER A 90 -15.13 12.65 2.42
N LYS A 91 -15.37 13.60 1.51
CA LYS A 91 -16.33 13.50 0.39
C LYS A 91 -15.63 13.43 -0.96
N VAL A 92 -14.30 13.53 -0.98
CA VAL A 92 -13.49 13.61 -2.21
C VAL A 92 -13.11 12.20 -2.63
N VAL A 93 -13.98 11.60 -3.43
CA VAL A 93 -13.75 10.28 -4.02
C VAL A 93 -12.63 10.36 -5.05
N ALA A 94 -11.57 9.60 -4.82
CA ALA A 94 -10.42 9.43 -5.69
C ALA A 94 -9.76 8.08 -5.38
N GLY A 95 -8.86 7.64 -6.26
CA GLY A 95 -8.09 6.41 -6.09
C GLY A 95 -8.40 5.38 -7.16
N THR A 96 -7.75 4.23 -7.05
CA THR A 96 -7.78 3.18 -8.06
C THR A 96 -8.94 2.21 -7.83
N PRO A 97 -9.84 1.98 -8.81
CA PRO A 97 -11.09 1.22 -8.59
C PRO A 97 -10.93 -0.19 -7.99
N TYR A 98 -9.87 -0.94 -8.33
CA TYR A 98 -9.70 -2.32 -7.88
C TYR A 98 -9.19 -2.46 -6.43
N THR A 99 -8.64 -1.40 -5.84
CA THR A 99 -8.30 -1.36 -4.40
C THR A 99 -9.22 -0.44 -3.60
N MET A 100 -10.22 0.15 -4.26
CA MET A 100 -11.13 1.13 -3.66
C MET A 100 -12.09 0.46 -2.68
N ALA A 101 -12.21 1.04 -1.48
CA ALA A 101 -13.11 0.54 -0.45
C ALA A 101 -14.59 0.77 -0.82
N PRO A 102 -15.51 -0.14 -0.42
CA PRO A 102 -16.92 -0.04 -0.78
C PRO A 102 -17.60 1.24 -0.28
N GLU A 103 -17.18 1.77 0.88
CA GLU A 103 -17.68 3.05 1.41
C GLU A 103 -17.27 4.27 0.58
N VAL A 104 -16.12 4.19 -0.10
CA VAL A 104 -15.66 5.22 -1.05
C VAL A 104 -16.54 5.16 -2.30
N TRP A 105 -16.82 3.97 -2.81
CA TRP A 105 -17.74 3.75 -3.93
C TRP A 105 -19.17 4.24 -3.61
N ALA A 106 -19.65 3.95 -2.41
CA ALA A 106 -20.95 4.41 -1.94
C ALA A 106 -21.01 5.96 -1.85
N SER A 107 -19.90 6.61 -1.50
CA SER A 107 -19.78 8.08 -1.48
C SER A 107 -19.73 8.67 -2.89
N ALA A 108 -19.24 7.93 -3.89
CA ALA A 108 -19.26 8.35 -5.29
C ALA A 108 -20.68 8.47 -5.84
N GLN A 109 -21.57 7.57 -5.40
CA GLN A 109 -22.97 7.50 -5.83
C GLN A 109 -23.89 8.45 -5.05
N ASN A 110 -23.51 8.82 -3.83
CA ASN A 110 -24.33 9.66 -2.97
C ASN A 110 -23.47 10.69 -2.22
N ARG A 111 -23.60 11.97 -2.61
CA ARG A 111 -22.85 13.10 -2.07
C ARG A 111 -23.11 13.40 -0.59
N SER A 112 -24.14 12.80 0.01
CA SER A 112 -24.39 12.88 1.46
C SER A 112 -23.56 11.89 2.27
N LYS A 113 -23.03 10.83 1.64
CA LYS A 113 -22.15 9.86 2.29
C LYS A 113 -20.71 10.37 2.34
N THR A 114 -20.00 9.93 3.36
CA THR A 114 -18.58 10.20 3.58
C THR A 114 -17.85 8.90 3.94
N PHE A 115 -16.54 8.93 3.86
CA PHE A 115 -15.67 7.83 4.26
C PHE A 115 -14.49 8.34 5.10
N GLY A 116 -13.86 7.45 5.86
CA GLY A 116 -12.74 7.80 6.73
C GLY A 116 -11.48 7.01 6.43
N LEU A 117 -10.53 7.05 7.36
CA LEU A 117 -9.19 6.46 7.26
C LEU A 117 -9.19 4.95 6.99
N LYS A 118 -10.29 4.26 7.31
CA LYS A 118 -10.43 2.81 7.11
C LYS A 118 -10.42 2.41 5.63
N CYS A 119 -10.64 3.33 4.69
CA CYS A 119 -10.51 3.01 3.27
C CYS A 119 -9.07 2.60 2.89
N ASP A 120 -8.05 3.25 3.45
CA ASP A 120 -6.64 2.86 3.22
C ASP A 120 -6.36 1.46 3.80
N VAL A 121 -7.02 1.09 4.90
CA VAL A 121 -6.90 -0.25 5.53
C VAL A 121 -7.53 -1.33 4.63
N TYR A 122 -8.67 -1.02 4.02
CA TYR A 122 -9.28 -1.91 3.03
C TYR A 122 -8.33 -2.12 1.83
N SER A 123 -7.77 -1.03 1.30
CA SER A 123 -6.82 -1.09 0.19
C SER A 123 -5.55 -1.87 0.54
N LEU A 124 -5.03 -1.76 1.78
CA LEU A 124 -3.96 -2.64 2.28
C LEU A 124 -4.37 -4.12 2.26
N GLY A 125 -5.62 -4.44 2.60
CA GLY A 125 -6.17 -5.79 2.48
C GLY A 125 -6.15 -6.31 1.04
N CYS A 126 -6.54 -5.48 0.07
CA CYS A 126 -6.43 -5.80 -1.36
C CYS A 126 -4.97 -6.06 -1.77
N VAL A 127 -4.03 -5.23 -1.30
CA VAL A 127 -2.60 -5.43 -1.56
C VAL A 127 -2.11 -6.75 -0.96
N LEU A 128 -2.47 -7.09 0.28
CA LEU A 128 -2.08 -8.36 0.89
C LEU A 128 -2.60 -9.55 0.08
N PHE A 129 -3.87 -9.50 -0.32
CA PHE A 129 -4.46 -10.52 -1.19
C PHE A 129 -3.69 -10.66 -2.50
N HIS A 130 -3.34 -9.54 -3.13
CA HIS A 130 -2.56 -9.52 -4.36
C HIS A 130 -1.17 -10.14 -4.17
N ILE A 131 -0.45 -9.81 -3.09
CA ILE A 131 0.87 -10.39 -2.80
C ILE A 131 0.78 -11.91 -2.60
N LEU A 132 -0.25 -12.39 -1.88
CA LEU A 132 -0.42 -13.80 -1.56
C LEU A 132 -0.83 -14.64 -2.78
N THR A 133 -1.65 -14.08 -3.67
CA THR A 133 -2.27 -14.83 -4.77
C THR A 133 -1.65 -14.57 -6.13
N GLY A 134 -0.97 -13.43 -6.31
CA GLY A 134 -0.51 -12.96 -7.62
C GLY A 134 -1.62 -12.47 -8.54
N LYS A 135 -2.82 -12.24 -8.02
CA LYS A 135 -4.02 -11.86 -8.78
C LYS A 135 -4.52 -10.48 -8.41
#